data_AF-A0A935EVG1-F1
#
_entry.id   AF-A0A935EVG1-F1
#
_cell.length_a   1.000
_cell.length_b   1.000
_cell.length_c   1.000
_cell.angle_alpha   90.00
_cell.angle_beta   90.00
_cell.angle_gamma   90.00
#
_symmetry.space_group_name_H-M   'P 1'
#
loop_
_entity.id
_entity.type
_entity.pdbx_description
1 polymer ?
#
loop_
_entity_poly.entity_id
_entity_poly.type
_entity_poly.pdbx_seq_one_letter_code
_entity_poly.pdbx_strand_id
1 'polypeptide(L)'
;MKLISTEDYNYKPVLRFLLSLALLVLTAAGANAQLLRKGDYGVGVTIAIYQFDDARSKEFQQVNALKQTVSTPEEEIELITRNFGVEDLKIRFVRTIGLREGEAFTDTQPINDKQFSFTITPKIITKEDVTFDFVARYDDKVLLEMKSVTANNYETVILKGGRGAFGLREFTGPNGKEAVPESRALLVSLTPSVSNVKSLQNKPSDISRPTDQFGSKVELGESDIFLMPAIINRAPLKFSPGSSPKGSITLQGIVTPDGTVTNVRVLDTPDSALNPRAIEAFRQYRFNPAKLNGKPTYATFRETIVLSKQGPL
;
A
#
# COMPACT_ATOMS: atom_id res chain seq x y z
N MET A 1 68.77 -53.13 28.19
CA MET A 1 67.60 -53.76 28.83
C MET A 1 66.78 -54.41 27.70
N LYS A 2 67.06 -55.72 27.47
CA LYS A 2 66.39 -56.81 26.72
C LYS A 2 65.21 -56.48 25.77
N LEU A 3 65.00 -57.03 24.56
CA LEU A 3 65.50 -58.17 23.73
C LEU A 3 65.13 -57.83 22.25
N ILE A 4 65.98 -58.00 21.23
CA ILE A 4 66.30 -59.19 20.38
C ILE A 4 65.14 -59.81 19.56
N SER A 5 65.42 -59.94 18.24
CA SER A 5 64.91 -60.87 17.19
C SER A 5 63.57 -60.53 16.51
N THR A 6 63.46 -60.25 15.20
CA THR A 6 63.77 -60.96 13.93
C THR A 6 62.95 -62.23 13.63
N GLU A 7 62.50 -62.26 12.36
CA GLU A 7 61.93 -63.33 11.50
C GLU A 7 60.42 -63.59 11.62
N ASP A 8 59.61 -63.22 10.62
CA ASP A 8 59.43 -63.80 9.26
C ASP A 8 58.58 -65.08 9.25
N TYR A 9 57.37 -65.01 8.68
CA TYR A 9 56.89 -65.82 7.52
C TYR A 9 55.36 -65.79 7.38
N ASN A 10 54.93 -65.13 6.30
CA ASN A 10 53.95 -65.55 5.29
C ASN A 10 52.93 -66.68 5.62
N TYR A 11 51.62 -66.42 5.47
CA TYR A 11 50.69 -67.07 4.52
C TYR A 11 49.22 -66.66 4.82
N LYS A 12 48.49 -66.22 3.78
CA LYS A 12 47.02 -65.94 3.71
C LYS A 12 46.20 -67.26 3.84
N PRO A 13 44.83 -67.30 3.78
CA PRO A 13 43.79 -66.27 3.62
C PRO A 13 42.53 -66.48 4.53
N VAL A 14 41.44 -65.75 4.24
CA VAL A 14 40.02 -66.14 4.40
C VAL A 14 39.25 -65.49 5.56
N LEU A 15 38.42 -64.52 5.15
CA LEU A 15 37.02 -64.31 5.57
C LEU A 15 36.77 -63.98 7.04
N ARG A 16 36.52 -62.70 7.32
CA ARG A 16 35.37 -62.27 8.13
C ARG A 16 35.00 -60.83 7.81
N PHE A 17 33.81 -60.73 7.22
CA PHE A 17 33.02 -59.55 6.96
C PHE A 17 32.87 -58.71 8.25
N LEU A 18 33.10 -57.40 8.19
CA LEU A 18 32.39 -56.42 9.00
C LEU A 18 32.43 -55.07 8.29
N LEU A 19 31.24 -54.64 7.88
CA LEU A 19 30.88 -53.30 7.40
C LEU A 19 31.48 -52.21 8.30
N SER A 20 32.15 -51.23 7.71
CA SER A 20 32.02 -49.85 8.19
C SER A 20 32.15 -48.86 7.03
N LEU A 21 31.03 -48.19 6.83
CA LEU A 21 30.67 -47.18 5.85
C LEU A 21 31.59 -45.94 5.98
N ALA A 22 32.43 -45.67 4.99
CA ALA A 22 33.26 -44.47 4.94
C ALA A 22 32.70 -43.47 3.90
N LEU A 23 31.98 -42.50 4.43
CA LEU A 23 31.93 -41.08 4.04
C LEU A 23 31.81 -40.75 2.54
N LEU A 24 30.58 -40.77 2.03
CA LEU A 24 30.20 -39.97 0.87
C LEU A 24 30.03 -38.51 1.33
N VAL A 25 30.94 -37.63 0.90
CA VAL A 25 30.81 -36.18 1.09
C VAL A 25 29.64 -35.70 0.23
N LEU A 26 28.44 -35.69 0.81
CA LEU A 26 27.33 -34.88 0.33
C LEU A 26 27.61 -33.44 0.77
N THR A 27 28.08 -32.62 -0.14
CA THR A 27 27.98 -31.17 0.00
C THR A 27 26.50 -30.82 0.01
N ALA A 28 25.93 -30.73 1.21
CA ALA A 28 24.65 -30.08 1.41
C ALA A 28 24.79 -28.66 0.84
N ALA A 29 24.10 -28.39 -0.26
CA ALA A 29 23.80 -27.04 -0.69
C ALA A 29 22.96 -26.42 0.44
N GLY A 30 23.64 -25.85 1.42
CA GLY A 30 23.02 -25.04 2.44
C GLY A 30 22.39 -23.87 1.73
N ALA A 31 21.05 -23.91 1.60
CA ALA A 31 20.28 -22.69 1.51
C ALA A 31 20.64 -21.88 2.76
N ASN A 32 21.61 -20.97 2.62
CA ASN A 32 21.89 -19.97 3.63
C ASN A 32 20.62 -19.13 3.75
N ALA A 33 19.75 -19.49 4.68
CA ALA A 33 18.76 -18.57 5.22
C ALA A 33 19.56 -17.46 5.92
N GLN A 34 20.01 -16.50 5.13
CA GLN A 34 20.72 -15.34 5.62
C GLN A 34 19.75 -14.63 6.56
N LEU A 35 20.07 -14.66 7.86
CA LEU A 35 19.28 -14.03 8.91
C LEU A 35 19.12 -12.55 8.53
N LEU A 36 17.89 -12.15 8.17
CA LEU A 36 17.59 -10.80 7.75
C LEU A 36 17.92 -9.86 8.91
N ARG A 37 18.78 -8.86 8.65
CA ARG A 37 19.19 -7.87 9.64
C ARG A 37 18.02 -6.92 9.92
N LYS A 38 18.03 -6.31 11.10
CA LYS A 38 17.16 -5.17 11.47
C LYS A 38 17.40 -4.05 10.43
N GLY A 39 16.50 -3.93 9.45
CA GLY A 39 16.65 -3.07 8.26
C GLY A 39 16.36 -3.74 6.91
N ASP A 40 16.27 -5.06 6.85
CA ASP A 40 15.94 -5.79 5.62
C ASP A 40 14.43 -5.95 5.37
N TYR A 41 13.62 -5.69 6.40
CA TYR A 41 12.17 -5.77 6.33
C TYR A 41 11.54 -4.43 5.92
N GLY A 42 10.53 -4.53 5.09
CA GLY A 42 9.60 -3.46 4.80
C GLY A 42 8.18 -4.01 4.89
N VAL A 43 7.20 -3.12 4.80
CA VAL A 43 5.79 -3.48 4.92
C VAL A 43 5.00 -3.01 3.70
N GLY A 44 4.29 -3.93 3.06
CA GLY A 44 3.18 -3.57 2.18
C GLY A 44 1.94 -3.37 3.05
N VAL A 45 1.34 -2.19 3.07
CA VAL A 45 0.12 -1.92 3.85
C VAL A 45 -1.02 -1.67 2.90
N THR A 46 -2.11 -2.41 3.06
CA THR A 46 -3.41 -2.07 2.47
C THR A 46 -4.19 -1.23 3.48
N ILE A 47 -4.59 -0.04 3.07
CA ILE A 47 -5.40 0.91 3.82
C ILE A 47 -6.75 1.01 3.12
N ALA A 48 -7.83 0.63 3.78
CA ALA A 48 -9.17 0.92 3.28
C ALA A 48 -9.85 1.97 4.16
N ILE A 49 -10.43 2.97 3.50
CA ILE A 49 -11.14 4.07 4.13
C ILE A 49 -12.62 3.84 3.94
N TYR A 50 -13.36 3.83 5.05
CA TYR A 50 -14.81 3.63 5.07
C TYR A 50 -15.51 4.81 5.72
N GLN A 51 -16.77 5.01 5.32
CA GLN A 51 -17.75 5.72 6.12
C GLN A 51 -18.64 4.71 6.84
N PHE A 52 -19.21 5.10 7.99
CA PHE A 52 -20.28 4.35 8.63
C PHE A 52 -21.21 5.26 9.44
N ASP A 53 -22.39 4.77 9.77
CA ASP A 53 -23.38 5.43 10.60
C ASP A 53 -23.17 5.06 12.08
N ASP A 54 -22.36 5.85 12.77
CA ASP A 54 -22.06 5.68 14.19
C ASP A 54 -23.29 5.84 15.10
N ALA A 55 -24.34 6.54 14.66
CA ALA A 55 -25.54 6.73 15.49
C ALA A 55 -26.43 5.49 15.53
N ARG A 56 -26.40 4.67 14.46
CA ARG A 56 -27.14 3.40 14.39
C ARG A 56 -26.28 2.18 14.71
N SER A 57 -24.96 2.33 14.69
CA SER A 57 -24.02 1.25 15.01
C SER A 57 -23.96 0.95 16.51
N LYS A 58 -23.58 -0.28 16.87
CA LYS A 58 -23.20 -0.59 18.25
C LYS A 58 -21.89 0.12 18.61
N GLU A 59 -21.68 0.37 19.90
CA GLU A 59 -20.41 0.90 20.38
C GLU A 59 -19.31 -0.18 20.34
N PHE A 60 -18.13 0.23 19.88
CA PHE A 60 -16.91 -0.58 19.90
C PHE A 60 -15.69 0.31 20.14
N GLN A 61 -14.57 -0.33 20.54
CA GLN A 61 -13.34 0.36 20.90
C GLN A 61 -12.77 1.18 19.73
N GLN A 62 -11.89 2.13 20.02
CA GLN A 62 -11.28 2.93 18.98
C GLN A 62 -10.35 2.10 18.07
N VAL A 63 -9.69 1.09 18.62
CA VAL A 63 -8.82 0.15 17.90
C VAL A 63 -9.33 -1.26 18.14
N ASN A 64 -9.51 -2.04 17.08
CA ASN A 64 -9.91 -3.44 17.18
C ASN A 64 -9.16 -4.26 16.14
N ALA A 65 -8.68 -5.44 16.53
CA ALA A 65 -8.16 -6.41 15.57
C ALA A 65 -9.32 -7.22 14.95
N LEU A 66 -9.23 -7.49 13.65
CA LEU A 66 -10.08 -8.47 12.99
C LEU A 66 -9.45 -9.84 13.17
N LYS A 67 -10.22 -10.79 13.72
CA LYS A 67 -9.75 -12.17 13.92
C LYS A 67 -9.48 -12.93 12.63
N GLN A 68 -9.93 -12.40 11.50
CA GLN A 68 -9.82 -13.00 10.18
C GLN A 68 -9.47 -11.89 9.20
N THR A 69 -8.53 -12.17 8.32
CA THR A 69 -8.16 -11.28 7.22
C THR A 69 -8.83 -11.80 5.96
N VAL A 70 -9.53 -10.90 5.28
CA VAL A 70 -10.28 -11.18 4.05
C VAL A 70 -9.64 -10.46 2.88
N SER A 71 -9.95 -10.89 1.66
CA SER A 71 -9.21 -10.46 0.48
C SER A 71 -9.91 -9.31 -0.27
N THR A 72 -11.18 -9.06 0.03
CA THR A 72 -11.98 -8.03 -0.64
C THR A 72 -12.61 -7.07 0.36
N PRO A 73 -12.80 -5.79 -0.02
CA PRO A 73 -13.50 -4.85 0.84
C PRO A 73 -14.94 -5.25 1.14
N GLU A 74 -15.62 -5.95 0.22
CA GLU A 74 -16.99 -6.42 0.41
C GLU A 74 -17.07 -7.47 1.52
N GLU A 75 -16.16 -8.45 1.53
CA GLU A 75 -16.03 -9.42 2.62
C GLU A 75 -15.66 -8.73 3.94
N GLU A 76 -14.81 -7.69 3.89
CA GLU A 76 -14.41 -6.94 5.08
C GLU A 76 -15.60 -6.17 5.67
N ILE A 77 -16.43 -5.57 4.81
CA ILE A 77 -17.66 -4.89 5.22
C ILE A 77 -18.60 -5.87 5.93
N GLU A 78 -18.82 -7.06 5.35
CA GLU A 78 -19.67 -8.09 5.97
C GLU A 78 -19.12 -8.51 7.34
N LEU A 79 -17.81 -8.77 7.43
CA LEU A 79 -17.14 -9.19 8.65
C LEU A 79 -17.25 -8.11 9.75
N ILE A 80 -16.98 -6.85 9.42
CA ILE A 80 -17.04 -5.74 10.37
C ILE A 80 -18.50 -5.53 10.83
N THR A 81 -19.44 -5.52 9.90
CA THR A 81 -20.88 -5.36 10.19
C THR A 81 -21.35 -6.45 11.14
N ARG A 82 -21.04 -7.71 10.85
CA ARG A 82 -21.43 -8.87 11.67
C ARG A 82 -20.79 -8.85 13.05
N ASN A 83 -19.49 -8.56 13.14
CA ASN A 83 -18.73 -8.69 14.39
C ASN A 83 -18.93 -7.51 15.33
N PHE A 84 -19.09 -6.30 14.79
CA PHE A 84 -19.14 -5.06 15.56
C PHE A 84 -20.50 -4.36 15.48
N GLY A 85 -21.46 -4.87 14.70
CA GLY A 85 -22.78 -4.26 14.55
C GLY A 85 -22.70 -2.87 13.92
N VAL A 86 -21.84 -2.70 12.92
CA VAL A 86 -21.64 -1.43 12.21
C VAL A 86 -22.69 -1.26 11.12
N GLU A 87 -23.39 -0.14 11.12
CA GLU A 87 -24.47 0.18 10.20
C GLU A 87 -24.00 1.14 9.08
N ASP A 88 -24.56 0.97 7.86
CA ASP A 88 -24.25 1.80 6.68
C ASP A 88 -22.74 1.91 6.37
N LEU A 89 -21.99 0.82 6.61
CA LEU A 89 -20.57 0.74 6.32
C LEU A 89 -20.35 0.71 4.81
N LYS A 90 -19.70 1.74 4.27
CA LYS A 90 -19.41 1.86 2.84
C LYS A 90 -17.96 2.23 2.62
N ILE A 91 -17.34 1.53 1.68
CA ILE A 91 -16.00 1.84 1.23
C ILE A 91 -15.96 3.19 0.51
N ARG A 92 -14.93 3.98 0.78
CA ARG A 92 -14.64 5.24 0.08
C ARG A 92 -13.53 5.07 -0.92
N PHE A 93 -12.43 4.47 -0.50
CA PHE A 93 -11.33 4.07 -1.38
C PHE A 93 -10.38 3.12 -0.65
N VAL A 94 -9.52 2.46 -1.42
CA VAL A 94 -8.44 1.59 -0.92
C VAL A 94 -7.13 2.06 -1.50
N ARG A 95 -6.07 1.99 -0.69
CA ARG A 95 -4.70 2.24 -1.12
C ARG A 95 -3.79 1.13 -0.62
N THR A 96 -2.92 0.63 -1.49
CA THR A 96 -1.82 -0.26 -1.10
C THR A 96 -0.50 0.44 -1.34
N ILE A 97 0.38 0.44 -0.34
CA ILE A 97 1.68 1.12 -0.39
C ILE A 97 2.76 0.28 0.29
N GLY A 98 3.94 0.20 -0.32
CA GLY A 98 5.13 -0.43 0.29
C GLY A 98 5.99 0.61 1.00
N LEU A 99 6.26 0.42 2.29
CA LEU A 99 6.98 1.40 3.11
C LEU A 99 8.13 0.77 3.89
N ARG A 100 9.19 1.54 4.09
CA ARG A 100 10.27 1.24 5.03
C ARG A 100 9.95 1.78 6.42
N GLU A 101 10.69 1.30 7.41
CA GLU A 101 10.65 1.87 8.76
C GLU A 101 11.02 3.36 8.69
N GLY A 102 10.20 4.21 9.32
CA GLY A 102 10.34 5.66 9.31
C GLY A 102 9.85 6.37 8.05
N GLU A 103 9.59 5.67 6.94
CA GLU A 103 9.13 6.26 5.68
C GLU A 103 7.64 6.64 5.80
N ALA A 104 7.37 7.93 5.93
CA ALA A 104 6.01 8.45 5.94
C ALA A 104 5.43 8.48 4.51
N PHE A 105 4.16 8.10 4.39
CA PHE A 105 3.39 8.26 3.16
C PHE A 105 2.12 9.03 3.42
N THR A 106 1.88 10.05 2.60
CA THR A 106 0.66 10.85 2.62
C THR A 106 -0.08 10.69 1.31
N ASP A 107 -1.35 10.28 1.39
CA ASP A 107 -2.27 10.29 0.24
C ASP A 107 -3.30 11.40 0.45
N THR A 108 -3.76 12.00 -0.65
CA THR A 108 -4.79 13.04 -0.66
C THR A 108 -5.77 12.77 -1.79
N GLN A 109 -7.04 12.78 -1.45
CA GLN A 109 -8.15 12.41 -2.31
C GLN A 109 -9.24 13.50 -2.21
N PRO A 110 -9.71 14.09 -3.31
CA PRO A 110 -10.89 14.94 -3.28
C PRO A 110 -12.13 14.10 -2.94
N ILE A 111 -12.87 14.50 -1.90
CA ILE A 111 -14.12 13.89 -1.43
C ILE A 111 -15.12 15.00 -1.10
N ASN A 112 -16.26 15.00 -1.80
CA ASN A 112 -17.35 15.98 -1.63
C ASN A 112 -16.81 17.43 -1.67
N ASP A 113 -16.08 17.78 -2.73
CA ASP A 113 -15.46 19.09 -2.96
C ASP A 113 -14.41 19.55 -1.93
N LYS A 114 -14.03 18.68 -0.99
CA LYS A 114 -12.95 18.94 -0.02
C LYS A 114 -11.87 17.88 -0.08
N GLN A 115 -10.73 18.15 0.54
CA GLN A 115 -9.64 17.17 0.57
C GLN A 115 -9.80 16.23 1.75
N PHE A 116 -9.80 14.93 1.51
CA PHE A 116 -9.48 13.94 2.52
C PHE A 116 -8.01 13.58 2.37
N SER A 117 -7.25 13.63 3.45
CA SER A 117 -5.86 13.18 3.44
C SER A 117 -5.62 12.21 4.58
N PHE A 118 -4.70 11.26 4.37
CA PHE A 118 -4.15 10.49 5.46
C PHE A 118 -2.63 10.42 5.36
N THR A 119 -1.97 10.27 6.50
CA THR A 119 -0.54 10.02 6.61
C THR A 119 -0.34 8.78 7.46
N ILE A 120 0.43 7.82 6.95
CA ILE A 120 0.84 6.62 7.67
C ILE A 120 2.36 6.59 7.77
N THR A 121 2.88 6.16 8.91
CA THR A 121 4.34 6.02 9.12
C THR A 121 4.62 4.76 9.91
N PRO A 122 5.23 3.72 9.31
CA PRO A 122 5.73 2.58 10.06
C PRO A 122 6.85 3.05 11.01
N LYS A 123 6.75 2.68 12.29
CA LYS A 123 7.73 3.04 13.33
C LYS A 123 8.66 1.90 13.68
N ILE A 124 8.12 0.69 13.73
CA ILE A 124 8.86 -0.54 14.01
C ILE A 124 8.35 -1.58 13.03
N ILE A 125 9.26 -2.21 12.29
CA ILE A 125 8.93 -3.34 11.42
C ILE A 125 9.73 -4.56 11.88
N THR A 126 9.01 -5.56 12.41
CA THR A 126 9.56 -6.90 12.68
C THR A 126 8.99 -7.88 11.67
N LYS A 127 9.38 -9.17 11.75
CA LYS A 127 8.81 -10.21 10.89
C LYS A 127 7.37 -10.54 11.31
N GLU A 128 7.10 -10.41 12.60
CA GLU A 128 5.88 -10.81 13.27
C GLU A 128 4.82 -9.70 13.28
N ASP A 129 5.24 -8.45 13.42
CA ASP A 129 4.35 -7.30 13.61
C ASP A 129 4.91 -5.99 13.03
N VAL A 130 4.02 -5.02 12.93
CA VAL A 130 4.36 -3.66 12.52
C VAL A 130 3.63 -2.66 13.41
N THR A 131 4.36 -1.66 13.88
CA THR A 131 3.81 -0.52 14.61
C THR A 131 3.71 0.70 13.68
N PHE A 132 2.56 1.39 13.68
CA PHE A 132 2.28 2.56 12.85
C PHE A 132 1.88 3.79 13.68
N ASP A 133 2.27 4.96 13.19
CA ASP A 133 1.51 6.18 13.42
C ASP A 133 0.57 6.41 12.22
N PHE A 134 -0.64 6.90 12.49
CA PHE A 134 -1.65 7.17 11.47
C PHE A 134 -2.42 8.44 11.78
N VAL A 135 -2.58 9.31 10.79
CA VAL A 135 -3.38 10.52 10.89
C VAL A 135 -4.28 10.65 9.67
N ALA A 136 -5.58 10.89 9.85
CA ALA A 136 -6.48 11.26 8.78
C ALA A 136 -7.15 12.61 9.05
N ARG A 137 -7.26 13.41 7.99
CA ARG A 137 -7.87 14.74 8.00
C ARG A 137 -8.90 14.86 6.89
N TYR A 138 -9.92 15.64 7.16
CA TYR A 138 -10.84 16.12 6.14
C TYR A 138 -10.81 17.64 6.18
N ASP A 139 -10.22 18.22 5.13
CA ASP A 139 -9.76 19.61 5.11
C ASP A 139 -8.78 19.84 6.28
N ASP A 140 -8.92 20.94 7.03
CA ASP A 140 -8.12 21.22 8.22
C ASP A 140 -8.52 20.40 9.46
N LYS A 141 -9.64 19.67 9.41
CA LYS A 141 -10.15 18.92 10.57
C LYS A 141 -9.49 17.56 10.69
N VAL A 142 -8.81 17.30 11.81
CA VAL A 142 -8.33 15.96 12.17
C VAL A 142 -9.53 15.08 12.51
N LEU A 143 -9.71 13.99 11.76
CA LEU A 143 -10.75 12.99 12.01
C LEU A 143 -10.22 11.80 12.82
N LEU A 144 -8.94 11.47 12.66
CA LEU A 144 -8.30 10.37 13.37
C LEU A 144 -6.82 10.71 13.55
N GLU A 145 -6.30 10.54 14.76
CA GLU A 145 -4.87 10.55 15.06
C GLU A 145 -4.58 9.40 16.00
N MET A 146 -3.68 8.51 15.59
CA MET A 146 -3.28 7.33 16.31
C MET A 146 -1.76 7.25 16.31
N LYS A 147 -1.19 6.96 17.48
CA LYS A 147 0.24 6.73 17.64
C LYS A 147 0.48 5.31 18.10
N SER A 148 1.52 4.69 17.56
CA SER A 148 2.00 3.37 17.98
C SER A 148 0.93 2.26 17.95
N VAL A 149 0.09 2.24 16.91
CA VAL A 149 -0.85 1.12 16.67
C VAL A 149 -0.07 -0.06 16.14
N THR A 150 -0.15 -1.21 16.81
CA THR A 150 0.52 -2.43 16.37
C THR A 150 -0.47 -3.39 15.74
N ALA A 151 -0.07 -3.99 14.62
CA ALA A 151 -0.81 -5.05 13.94
C ALA A 151 0.17 -6.18 13.62
N ASN A 152 -0.26 -7.42 13.84
CA ASN A 152 0.53 -8.57 13.42
C ASN A 152 0.62 -8.63 11.89
N ASN A 153 1.64 -9.29 11.36
CA ASN A 153 1.77 -9.54 9.94
C ASN A 153 0.54 -10.29 9.42
N TYR A 154 -0.08 -9.75 8.36
CA TYR A 154 -1.37 -10.17 7.80
C TYR A 154 -2.60 -9.98 8.69
N GLU A 155 -2.51 -9.41 9.88
CA GLU A 155 -3.68 -9.11 10.72
C GLU A 155 -4.25 -7.73 10.37
N THR A 156 -5.55 -7.66 10.07
CA THR A 156 -6.22 -6.38 9.90
C THR A 156 -6.54 -5.74 11.25
N VAL A 157 -6.15 -4.48 11.44
CA VAL A 157 -6.64 -3.64 12.53
C VAL A 157 -7.58 -2.56 11.99
N ILE A 158 -8.71 -2.34 12.67
CA ILE A 158 -9.65 -1.26 12.37
C ILE A 158 -9.53 -0.12 13.38
N LEU A 159 -9.55 1.10 12.88
CA LEU A 159 -9.39 2.35 13.62
C LEU A 159 -10.63 3.22 13.42
N LYS A 160 -11.33 3.51 14.52
CA LYS A 160 -12.51 4.37 14.54
C LYS A 160 -12.09 5.84 14.69
N GLY A 161 -12.44 6.66 13.71
CA GLY A 161 -12.29 8.10 13.71
C GLY A 161 -13.59 8.85 14.02
N GLY A 162 -13.48 10.17 14.05
CA GLY A 162 -14.61 11.08 14.24
C GLY A 162 -15.45 11.28 12.99
N ARG A 163 -16.43 12.19 13.11
CA ARG A 163 -17.38 12.51 12.05
C ARG A 163 -16.89 13.64 11.13
N GLY A 164 -17.15 13.50 9.84
CA GLY A 164 -16.95 14.55 8.86
C GLY A 164 -17.95 14.43 7.70
N ALA A 165 -18.18 15.55 7.00
CA ALA A 165 -19.03 15.60 5.79
C ALA A 165 -18.37 14.96 4.56
N PHE A 166 -17.43 14.05 4.77
CA PHE A 166 -16.84 13.25 3.71
C PHE A 166 -17.79 12.16 3.26
N GLY A 167 -18.74 11.71 4.10
CA GLY A 167 -19.73 10.66 3.84
C GLY A 167 -20.70 10.94 2.69
N LEU A 168 -21.34 9.91 2.15
CA LEU A 168 -22.38 9.98 1.12
C LEU A 168 -23.62 9.22 1.57
N ARG A 169 -24.79 9.85 1.43
CA ARG A 169 -26.09 9.20 1.53
C ARG A 169 -26.64 8.97 0.15
N GLU A 170 -26.80 7.70 -0.21
CA GLU A 170 -27.47 7.32 -1.45
C GLU A 170 -28.97 7.18 -1.19
N PHE A 171 -29.77 7.62 -2.15
CA PHE A 171 -31.22 7.47 -2.11
C PHE A 171 -31.78 7.36 -3.54
N THR A 172 -32.98 6.81 -3.68
CA THR A 172 -33.68 6.76 -4.96
C THR A 172 -34.52 8.01 -5.10
N GLY A 173 -34.09 8.94 -5.97
CA GLY A 173 -34.83 10.13 -6.35
C GLY A 173 -35.59 9.96 -7.68
N PRO A 174 -36.25 11.03 -8.16
CA PRO A 174 -37.00 11.01 -9.42
C PRO A 174 -36.16 10.62 -10.63
N ASN A 175 -34.84 10.85 -10.56
CA ASN A 175 -33.89 10.57 -11.64
C ASN A 175 -33.10 9.27 -11.43
N GLY A 176 -33.51 8.42 -10.48
CA GLY A 176 -32.84 7.17 -10.14
C GLY A 176 -31.99 7.28 -8.88
N LYS A 177 -30.82 6.64 -8.85
CA LYS A 177 -29.92 6.68 -7.69
C LYS A 177 -29.21 8.03 -7.63
N GLU A 178 -29.47 8.78 -6.56
CA GLU A 178 -28.85 10.06 -6.25
C GLU A 178 -28.01 9.90 -4.98
N ALA A 179 -26.96 10.72 -4.83
CA ALA A 179 -26.11 10.75 -3.65
C ALA A 179 -25.94 12.19 -3.18
N VAL A 180 -25.98 12.41 -1.86
CA VAL A 180 -25.68 13.71 -1.26
C VAL A 180 -24.64 13.56 -0.15
N PRO A 181 -23.71 14.53 0.01
CA PRO A 181 -22.82 14.57 1.14
C PRO A 181 -23.56 14.49 2.47
N GLU A 182 -23.05 13.68 3.41
CA GLU A 182 -23.61 13.53 4.75
C GLU A 182 -22.49 13.37 5.78
N SER A 183 -22.71 13.90 6.98
CA SER A 183 -21.78 13.69 8.09
C SER A 183 -21.82 12.25 8.60
N ARG A 184 -20.80 11.46 8.26
CA ARG A 184 -20.60 10.08 8.72
C ARG A 184 -19.30 9.95 9.51
N ALA A 185 -19.19 8.89 10.32
CA ALA A 185 -17.98 8.56 11.04
C ALA A 185 -16.96 7.85 10.13
N LEU A 186 -15.68 8.08 10.40
CA LEU A 186 -14.55 7.45 9.70
C LEU A 186 -14.22 6.10 10.33
N LEU A 187 -14.08 5.07 9.50
CA LEU A 187 -13.43 3.82 9.88
C LEU A 187 -12.29 3.56 8.90
N VAL A 188 -11.13 3.20 9.43
CA VAL A 188 -9.94 2.86 8.64
C VAL A 188 -9.55 1.44 8.95
N SER A 189 -9.32 0.60 7.96
CA SER A 189 -8.65 -0.67 8.15
C SER A 189 -7.20 -0.60 7.65
N LEU A 190 -6.30 -1.24 8.39
CA LEU A 190 -4.89 -1.38 8.06
C LEU A 190 -4.53 -2.87 8.07
N THR A 191 -4.08 -3.39 6.94
CA THR A 191 -3.61 -4.77 6.80
C THR A 191 -2.14 -4.76 6.36
N PRO A 192 -1.18 -5.00 7.27
CA PRO A 192 0.23 -5.06 6.92
C PRO A 192 0.60 -6.43 6.34
N SER A 193 1.57 -6.42 5.43
CA SER A 193 2.22 -7.60 4.87
C SER A 193 3.73 -7.36 4.91
N VAL A 194 4.40 -7.97 5.89
CA VAL A 194 5.84 -7.83 6.05
C VAL A 194 6.55 -8.67 5.01
N SER A 195 7.48 -8.07 4.30
CA SER A 195 8.33 -8.75 3.33
C SER A 195 9.73 -8.12 3.29
N ASN A 196 10.61 -8.65 2.45
CA ASN A 196 11.91 -8.03 2.25
C ASN A 196 11.74 -6.67 1.53
N VAL A 197 12.54 -5.67 1.89
CA VAL A 197 12.51 -4.34 1.23
C VAL A 197 12.69 -4.44 -0.29
N LYS A 198 13.47 -5.40 -0.78
CA LYS A 198 13.70 -5.63 -2.21
C LYS A 198 12.46 -6.15 -2.94
N SER A 199 11.57 -6.88 -2.25
CA SER A 199 10.31 -7.38 -2.82
C SER A 199 9.16 -6.39 -2.68
N LEU A 200 9.34 -5.28 -1.94
CA LEU A 200 8.29 -4.27 -1.80
C LEU A 200 7.89 -3.69 -3.15
N GLN A 201 6.59 -3.71 -3.39
CA GLN A 201 5.91 -3.08 -4.52
C GLN A 201 5.21 -1.81 -4.08
N ASN A 202 4.81 -0.97 -5.03
CA ASN A 202 4.08 0.27 -4.78
C ASN A 202 4.78 1.15 -3.74
N LYS A 203 6.12 1.27 -3.83
CA LYS A 203 6.83 2.18 -2.95
C LYS A 203 6.49 3.63 -3.32
N PRO A 204 6.57 4.59 -2.40
CA PRO A 204 6.48 6.02 -2.72
C PRO A 204 7.32 6.40 -3.94
N SER A 205 8.57 5.89 -4.02
CA SER A 205 9.48 6.09 -5.15
C SER A 205 9.01 5.51 -6.49
N ASP A 206 8.15 4.49 -6.47
CA ASP A 206 7.58 3.86 -7.67
C ASP A 206 6.42 4.70 -8.22
N ILE A 207 5.74 5.44 -7.33
CA ILE A 207 4.61 6.33 -7.65
C ILE A 207 5.14 7.71 -8.08
N SER A 208 6.10 8.25 -7.34
CA SER A 208 6.64 9.58 -7.57
C SER A 208 8.11 9.68 -7.15
N ARG A 209 8.87 10.47 -7.90
CA ARG A 209 10.26 10.78 -7.62
C ARG A 209 10.58 12.16 -8.18
N PRO A 210 11.53 12.90 -7.60
CA PRO A 210 11.95 14.18 -8.14
C PRO A 210 12.63 14.00 -9.49
N THR A 211 12.37 14.94 -10.39
CA THR A 211 12.96 14.98 -11.73
C THR A 211 13.36 16.40 -12.12
N ASP A 212 14.07 16.53 -13.24
CA ASP A 212 14.08 17.78 -13.98
C ASP A 212 12.76 17.98 -14.75
N GLN A 213 12.66 19.09 -15.49
CA GLN A 213 11.51 19.42 -16.34
C GLN A 213 11.30 18.45 -17.53
N PHE A 214 12.30 17.65 -17.87
CA PHE A 214 12.27 16.68 -18.97
C PHE A 214 11.98 15.25 -18.49
N GLY A 215 11.99 15.01 -17.18
CA GLY A 215 11.71 13.71 -16.56
C GLY A 215 12.96 12.90 -16.19
N SER A 216 14.16 13.49 -16.34
CA SER A 216 15.41 12.88 -15.89
C SER A 216 15.41 12.79 -14.37
N LYS A 217 15.94 11.69 -13.81
CA LYS A 217 15.99 11.50 -12.36
C LYS A 217 16.82 12.59 -11.70
N VAL A 218 16.32 13.16 -10.60
CA VAL A 218 17.16 13.88 -9.64
C VAL A 218 17.56 12.90 -8.54
N GLU A 219 18.86 12.72 -8.34
CA GLU A 219 19.37 11.92 -7.23
C GLU A 219 19.23 12.69 -5.92
N LEU A 220 18.82 11.99 -4.87
CA LEU A 220 18.61 12.55 -3.54
C LEU A 220 19.82 12.25 -2.65
N GLY A 221 20.27 13.25 -1.90
CA GLY A 221 21.21 13.07 -0.80
C GLY A 221 20.55 12.42 0.42
N GLU A 222 21.36 11.94 1.36
CA GLU A 222 20.87 11.24 2.57
C GLU A 222 19.96 12.10 3.45
N SER A 223 20.16 13.42 3.46
CA SER A 223 19.37 14.37 4.23
C SER A 223 18.21 15.00 3.46
N ASP A 224 18.04 14.67 2.18
CA ASP A 224 17.00 15.29 1.36
C ASP A 224 15.61 14.77 1.74
N ILE A 225 14.68 15.70 1.93
CA ILE A 225 13.28 15.39 2.22
C ILE A 225 12.47 15.67 0.95
N PHE A 226 12.01 14.60 0.31
CA PHE A 226 11.08 14.66 -0.81
C PHE A 226 9.65 14.40 -0.35
N LEU A 227 8.79 15.38 -0.55
CA LEU A 227 7.35 15.27 -0.40
C LEU A 227 6.72 15.10 -1.79
N MET A 228 5.99 14.01 -1.97
CA MET A 228 5.27 13.71 -3.20
C MET A 228 4.21 14.79 -3.50
N PRO A 229 3.83 14.99 -4.78
CA PRO A 229 2.72 15.87 -5.10
C PRO A 229 1.41 15.26 -4.62
N ALA A 230 0.50 16.11 -4.11
CA ALA A 230 -0.81 15.69 -3.62
C ALA A 230 -1.90 16.14 -4.60
N ILE A 231 -2.80 15.25 -5.00
CA ILE A 231 -3.88 15.58 -5.93
C ILE A 231 -4.87 16.54 -5.27
N ILE A 232 -5.14 17.67 -5.91
CA ILE A 232 -6.20 18.62 -5.53
C ILE A 232 -7.48 18.29 -6.29
N ASN A 233 -7.36 18.01 -7.59
CA ASN A 233 -8.50 17.77 -8.47
C ASN A 233 -8.14 16.69 -9.51
N ARG A 234 -9.06 15.74 -9.69
CA ARG A 234 -9.07 14.80 -10.81
C ARG A 234 -10.10 15.22 -11.84
N ALA A 235 -9.67 15.48 -13.06
CA ALA A 235 -10.61 15.61 -14.17
C ALA A 235 -11.24 14.23 -14.48
N PRO A 236 -12.56 14.16 -14.72
CA PRO A 236 -13.22 12.90 -15.03
C PRO A 236 -12.77 12.38 -16.38
N LEU A 237 -12.58 11.07 -16.49
CA LEU A 237 -12.36 10.40 -17.77
C LEU A 237 -13.71 10.25 -18.48
N LYS A 238 -13.94 11.04 -19.52
CA LYS A 238 -15.21 11.06 -20.26
C LYS A 238 -15.20 10.03 -21.37
N PHE A 239 -16.26 9.23 -21.44
CA PHE A 239 -16.47 8.28 -22.52
C PHE A 239 -17.72 8.62 -23.33
N SER A 240 -17.80 8.12 -24.56
CA SER A 240 -18.98 8.29 -25.41
C SER A 240 -20.20 7.63 -24.75
N PRO A 241 -21.41 8.20 -24.89
CA PRO A 241 -22.64 7.57 -24.40
C PRO A 241 -22.75 6.11 -24.86
N GLY A 242 -23.09 5.20 -23.96
CA GLY A 242 -23.21 3.76 -24.23
C GLY A 242 -21.91 2.96 -24.13
N SER A 243 -20.75 3.61 -24.00
CA SER A 243 -19.48 2.89 -23.75
C SER A 243 -19.27 2.65 -22.25
N SER A 244 -18.84 1.44 -21.91
CA SER A 244 -18.53 1.02 -20.53
C SER A 244 -17.26 0.18 -20.50
N PRO A 245 -16.10 0.79 -20.86
CA PRO A 245 -14.85 0.06 -20.90
C PRO A 245 -14.54 -0.52 -19.51
N LYS A 246 -13.92 -1.70 -19.50
CA LYS A 246 -13.49 -2.41 -18.29
C LYS A 246 -11.97 -2.54 -18.27
N GLY A 247 -11.39 -2.65 -17.08
CA GLY A 247 -9.95 -2.80 -16.88
C GLY A 247 -9.36 -1.60 -16.14
N SER A 248 -8.10 -1.27 -16.39
CA SER A 248 -7.42 -0.14 -15.76
C SER A 248 -6.40 0.51 -16.68
N ILE A 249 -6.28 1.83 -16.66
CA ILE A 249 -5.25 2.57 -17.41
C ILE A 249 -4.22 3.08 -16.41
N THR A 250 -2.95 2.77 -16.62
CA THR A 250 -1.86 3.33 -15.82
C THR A 250 -1.14 4.40 -16.62
N LEU A 251 -1.08 5.60 -16.06
CA LEU A 251 -0.47 6.80 -16.65
C LEU A 251 0.72 7.25 -15.80
N GLN A 252 1.68 7.91 -16.42
CA GLN A 252 2.72 8.67 -15.73
C GLN A 252 2.88 10.04 -16.37
N GLY A 253 2.95 11.08 -15.57
CA GLY A 253 3.24 12.45 -16.01
C GLY A 253 4.30 13.09 -15.12
N ILE A 254 4.68 14.31 -15.45
CA ILE A 254 5.50 15.17 -14.61
C ILE A 254 4.58 16.23 -14.02
N VAL A 255 4.48 16.24 -12.69
CA VAL A 255 3.88 17.34 -11.94
C VAL A 255 4.92 18.46 -11.86
N THR A 256 4.52 19.64 -12.26
CA THR A 256 5.37 20.85 -12.29
C THR A 256 5.35 21.57 -10.93
N PRO A 257 6.29 22.51 -10.69
CA PRO A 257 6.29 23.34 -9.47
C PRO A 257 5.04 24.21 -9.27
N ASP A 258 4.25 24.46 -10.33
CA ASP A 258 2.95 25.15 -10.29
C ASP A 258 1.75 24.19 -10.13
N GLY A 259 1.99 22.88 -10.00
CA GLY A 259 0.93 21.90 -9.75
C GLY A 259 0.14 21.47 -11.00
N THR A 260 0.66 21.72 -12.20
CA THR A 260 0.11 21.24 -13.47
C THR A 260 0.84 19.98 -13.94
N VAL A 261 0.32 19.31 -14.98
CA VAL A 261 0.86 18.04 -15.47
C VAL A 261 1.37 18.18 -16.90
N THR A 262 2.62 17.77 -17.12
CA THR A 262 3.26 17.70 -18.44
C THR A 262 3.80 16.30 -18.72
N ASN A 263 4.33 16.07 -19.93
CA ASN A 263 5.03 14.84 -20.33
C ASN A 263 4.30 13.54 -19.97
N VAL A 264 2.98 13.54 -20.18
CA VAL A 264 2.12 12.37 -19.90
C VAL A 264 2.40 11.25 -20.89
N ARG A 265 2.59 10.04 -20.36
CA ARG A 265 2.71 8.78 -21.06
C ARG A 265 1.79 7.71 -20.46
N VAL A 266 1.31 6.81 -21.29
CA VAL A 266 0.57 5.61 -20.87
C VAL A 266 1.59 4.50 -20.62
N LEU A 267 1.53 3.88 -19.45
CA LEU A 267 2.39 2.75 -19.07
C LEU A 267 1.69 1.41 -19.34
N ASP A 268 0.38 1.35 -19.11
CA ASP A 268 -0.45 0.17 -19.30
C ASP A 268 -1.88 0.57 -19.65
N THR A 269 -2.53 -0.17 -20.53
CA THR A 269 -3.90 0.11 -20.99
C THR A 269 -4.56 -1.16 -21.55
N PRO A 270 -5.86 -1.38 -21.31
CA PRO A 270 -6.58 -2.50 -21.92
C PRO A 270 -6.88 -2.26 -23.40
N ASP A 271 -6.93 -1.00 -23.84
CA ASP A 271 -7.18 -0.61 -25.23
C ASP A 271 -6.52 0.75 -25.52
N SER A 272 -5.63 0.76 -26.53
CA SER A 272 -4.93 1.95 -26.99
C SER A 272 -5.86 3.08 -27.46
N ALA A 273 -7.09 2.78 -27.90
CA ALA A 273 -8.08 3.79 -28.30
C ALA A 273 -8.53 4.70 -27.15
N LEU A 274 -8.33 4.27 -25.89
CA LEU A 274 -8.64 5.05 -24.70
C LEU A 274 -7.54 6.07 -24.35
N ASN A 275 -6.32 5.87 -24.86
CA ASN A 275 -5.14 6.62 -24.45
C ASN A 275 -5.28 8.14 -24.65
N PRO A 276 -5.75 8.67 -25.79
CA PRO A 276 -5.85 10.12 -25.98
C PRO A 276 -6.74 10.80 -24.93
N ARG A 277 -7.89 10.18 -24.61
CA ARG A 277 -8.84 10.70 -23.61
C ARG A 277 -8.27 10.62 -22.20
N ALA A 278 -7.58 9.52 -21.88
CA ALA A 278 -6.92 9.33 -20.59
C ALA A 278 -5.80 10.36 -20.38
N ILE A 279 -4.99 10.60 -21.42
CA ILE A 279 -3.94 11.63 -21.41
C ILE A 279 -4.54 13.03 -21.24
N GLU A 280 -5.60 13.36 -21.99
CA GLU A 280 -6.26 14.65 -21.92
C GLU A 280 -6.84 14.93 -20.53
N ALA A 281 -7.55 13.96 -19.96
CA ALA A 281 -8.08 14.07 -18.61
C ALA A 281 -6.94 14.25 -17.59
N PHE A 282 -5.89 13.43 -17.66
CA PHE A 282 -4.79 13.51 -16.70
C PHE A 282 -3.99 14.82 -16.77
N ARG A 283 -3.87 15.43 -17.96
CA ARG A 283 -3.29 16.79 -18.10
C ARG A 283 -4.09 17.87 -17.39
N GLN A 284 -5.39 17.65 -17.19
CA GLN A 284 -6.27 18.58 -16.51
C GLN A 284 -6.27 18.40 -14.99
N TYR A 285 -5.55 17.41 -14.45
CA TYR A 285 -5.41 17.25 -13.01
C TYR A 285 -4.68 18.45 -12.41
N ARG A 286 -4.96 18.72 -11.14
CA ARG A 286 -4.28 19.75 -10.37
C ARG A 286 -3.71 19.15 -9.12
N PHE A 287 -2.52 19.61 -8.75
CA PHE A 287 -1.76 19.10 -7.63
C PHE A 287 -1.31 20.24 -6.73
N ASN A 288 -1.18 19.95 -5.44
CA ASN A 288 -0.22 20.63 -4.59
C ASN A 288 1.14 20.07 -5.01
N PRO A 289 2.07 20.91 -5.53
CA PRO A 289 3.30 20.43 -6.13
C PRO A 289 4.14 19.64 -5.14
N ALA A 290 4.96 18.75 -5.69
CA ALA A 290 5.98 18.06 -4.92
C ALA A 290 6.95 19.08 -4.32
N LYS A 291 7.48 18.79 -3.13
CA LYS A 291 8.49 19.64 -2.50
C LYS A 291 9.76 18.85 -2.25
N LEU A 292 10.89 19.42 -2.65
CA LEU A 292 12.21 18.93 -2.26
C LEU A 292 12.82 19.95 -1.30
N ASN A 293 13.09 19.53 -0.07
CA ASN A 293 13.61 20.40 0.99
C ASN A 293 12.76 21.67 1.19
N GLY A 294 11.43 21.49 1.18
CA GLY A 294 10.45 22.56 1.35
C GLY A 294 10.18 23.42 0.10
N LYS A 295 10.95 23.26 -0.98
CA LYS A 295 10.79 24.04 -2.21
C LYS A 295 10.01 23.25 -3.28
N PRO A 296 9.01 23.85 -3.95
CA PRO A 296 8.33 23.21 -5.07
C PRO A 296 9.32 22.72 -6.15
N THR A 297 9.12 21.51 -6.64
CA THR A 297 9.99 20.86 -7.64
C THR A 297 9.18 20.08 -8.67
N TYR A 298 9.81 19.73 -9.79
CA TYR A 298 9.27 18.73 -10.71
C TYR A 298 9.34 17.34 -10.07
N ALA A 299 8.30 16.55 -10.29
CA ALA A 299 8.28 15.15 -9.90
C ALA A 299 7.45 14.32 -10.87
N THR A 300 7.84 13.08 -11.11
CA THR A 300 6.91 12.17 -11.80
C THR A 300 5.73 11.84 -10.90
N PHE A 301 4.56 11.57 -11.48
CA PHE A 301 3.44 11.01 -10.76
C PHE A 301 2.80 9.91 -11.59
N ARG A 302 2.62 8.73 -11.00
CA ARG A 302 1.94 7.58 -11.61
C ARG A 302 0.54 7.43 -11.01
N GLU A 303 -0.46 7.35 -11.87
CA GLU A 303 -1.86 7.11 -11.50
C GLU A 303 -2.38 5.88 -12.25
N THR A 304 -3.12 5.03 -11.55
CA THR A 304 -3.88 3.93 -12.16
C THR A 304 -5.37 4.24 -12.02
N ILE A 305 -6.04 4.41 -13.15
CA ILE A 305 -7.47 4.68 -13.23
C ILE A 305 -8.19 3.37 -13.51
N VAL A 306 -9.00 2.90 -12.56
CA VAL A 306 -9.84 1.72 -12.76
C VAL A 306 -11.07 2.10 -13.59
N LEU A 307 -11.24 1.41 -14.72
CA LEU A 307 -12.39 1.49 -15.60
C LEU A 307 -13.45 0.53 -15.04
N SER A 308 -14.21 1.01 -14.06
CA SER A 308 -15.45 0.39 -13.65
C SER A 308 -16.60 1.34 -13.93
N LYS A 309 -17.84 0.86 -13.81
CA LYS A 309 -19.02 1.71 -13.88
C LYS A 309 -18.95 2.65 -12.67
N GLN A 310 -18.31 3.80 -12.83
CA GLN A 310 -18.28 4.84 -11.81
C GLN A 310 -19.74 5.11 -11.45
N GLY A 311 -20.10 4.84 -10.20
CA GLY A 311 -21.33 5.40 -9.65
C GLY A 311 -21.30 6.92 -9.83
N PRO A 312 -22.46 7.59 -9.95
CA PRO A 312 -22.47 9.03 -10.12
C PRO A 312 -21.66 9.67 -8.99
N LEU A 313 -20.66 10.47 -9.38
CA LEU A 313 -19.89 11.35 -8.48
C LEU A 313 -20.84 12.37 -7.84
#